data_AF-A0A7C0X690-F1
#
_entry.id   AF-A0A7C0X690-F1
#
_cell.length_a   1.000
_cell.length_b   1.000
_cell.length_c   1.000
_cell.angle_alpha   90.00
_cell.angle_beta   90.00
_cell.angle_gamma   90.00
#
_symmetry.space_group_name_H-M   'P 1'
#
loop_
_entity.id
_entity.type
_entity.pdbx_description
1 polymer ?
#
loop_
_entity_poly.entity_id
_entity_poly.type
_entity_poly.pdbx_seq_one_letter_code
_entity_poly.pdbx_strand_id
1 'polypeptide(L)'
;LIGHAGYRIESRRTTLSRVKLLDVPCLIMLRKQARGPSTYCALCGFNNGTFQVADPTSGLMGIAERDLDKRWTGRAIYVLPDIAGLRYTLRLGKRGPEVVRFRARLFNLGLLGDSKSDRYDAECAEAVKRFQLLSGLVPDGIAGWRTRIALVRDTFGRKAPRLSSWAPGNKGVGD
;
A
#
# COMPACT_ATOMS: atom_id res chain seq x y z
N LEU A 1 3.93 -3.57 -15.56
CA LEU A 1 3.91 -2.44 -16.52
C LEU A 1 4.59 -1.26 -15.88
N ILE A 2 5.63 -0.72 -16.53
CA ILE A 2 6.38 0.44 -16.07
C ILE A 2 5.49 1.67 -16.34
N GLY A 3 5.05 2.36 -15.28
CA GLY A 3 4.37 3.64 -15.44
C GLY A 3 5.40 4.72 -15.73
N HIS A 4 5.26 5.43 -16.84
CA HIS A 4 6.14 6.51 -17.30
C HIS A 4 6.24 7.73 -16.34
N ALA A 5 5.55 7.73 -15.20
CA ALA A 5 5.40 8.87 -14.30
C ALA A 5 6.03 8.69 -12.90
N GLY A 6 6.93 7.72 -12.71
CA GLY A 6 7.51 7.46 -11.38
C GLY A 6 6.54 6.77 -10.42
N TYR A 7 5.50 6.11 -10.96
CA TYR A 7 4.55 5.29 -10.22
C TYR A 7 4.59 3.84 -10.71
N ARG A 8 4.21 2.94 -9.82
CA ARG A 8 4.09 1.51 -10.05
C ARG A 8 2.64 1.08 -9.85
N ILE A 9 2.19 0.25 -10.79
CA ILE A 9 0.90 -0.41 -10.73
C ILE A 9 1.10 -1.87 -10.35
N GLU A 10 0.48 -2.30 -9.25
CA GLU A 10 0.53 -3.67 -8.75
C GLU A 10 -0.88 -4.23 -8.61
N SER A 11 -1.22 -5.26 -9.36
CA SER A 11 -2.53 -5.95 -9.26
C SER A 11 -2.41 -7.24 -8.47
N ARG A 12 -3.26 -7.44 -7.46
CA ARG A 12 -3.27 -8.65 -6.63
C ARG A 12 -4.68 -9.10 -6.26
N ARG A 13 -4.85 -10.41 -6.10
CA ARG A 13 -6.00 -10.96 -5.37
C ARG A 13 -5.75 -10.79 -3.87
N THR A 14 -6.73 -10.30 -3.13
CA THR A 14 -6.60 -10.00 -1.71
C THR A 14 -7.97 -9.98 -1.01
N THR A 15 -8.00 -9.68 0.28
CA THR A 15 -9.22 -9.57 1.11
C THR A 15 -9.38 -8.15 1.65
N LEU A 16 -10.61 -7.75 2.04
CA LEU A 16 -10.86 -6.42 2.60
C LEU A 16 -10.07 -6.20 3.90
N SER A 17 -9.89 -7.23 4.74
CA SER A 17 -9.02 -7.16 5.92
C SER A 17 -7.57 -6.80 5.56
N ARG A 18 -7.03 -7.35 4.45
CA ARG A 18 -5.69 -7.02 3.98
C ARG A 18 -5.62 -5.63 3.35
N VAL A 19 -6.66 -5.18 2.66
CA VAL A 19 -6.75 -3.81 2.15
C VAL A 19 -6.70 -2.81 3.31
N LYS A 20 -7.50 -3.03 4.36
CA LYS A 20 -7.50 -2.21 5.58
C LYS A 20 -6.14 -2.20 6.28
N LEU A 21 -5.49 -3.35 6.39
CA LEU A 21 -4.18 -3.45 7.04
C LEU A 21 -3.08 -2.67 6.29
N LEU A 22 -3.13 -2.62 4.97
CA LEU A 22 -2.18 -1.82 4.19
C LEU A 22 -2.47 -0.31 4.29
N ASP A 23 -3.73 0.05 4.51
CA ASP A 23 -4.18 1.43 4.73
C ASP A 23 -3.74 2.39 3.62
N VAL A 24 -3.84 1.93 2.37
CA VAL A 24 -3.54 2.73 1.18
C VAL A 24 -4.70 2.63 0.20
N PRO A 25 -5.08 3.74 -0.47
CA PRO A 25 -6.07 3.69 -1.54
C PRO A 25 -5.68 2.74 -2.67
N CYS A 26 -6.70 2.14 -3.27
CA CYS A 26 -6.51 1.21 -4.38
C CYS A 26 -7.71 1.22 -5.32
N LEU A 27 -7.47 0.90 -6.59
CA LEU A 27 -8.55 0.61 -7.51
C LEU A 27 -9.06 -0.81 -7.28
N ILE A 28 -10.36 -0.98 -7.28
CA ILE A 28 -11.05 -2.26 -7.16
C ILE A 28 -12.00 -2.42 -8.33
N MET A 29 -12.24 -3.66 -8.73
CA MET A 29 -13.23 -3.96 -9.75
C MET A 29 -14.51 -4.45 -9.07
N LEU A 30 -15.58 -3.66 -9.20
CA LEU A 30 -16.90 -3.96 -8.64
C LEU A 30 -17.84 -4.46 -9.71
N ARG A 31 -18.66 -5.45 -9.35
CA ARG A 31 -19.82 -5.86 -10.14
C ARG A 31 -20.98 -4.92 -9.80
N LYS A 32 -21.55 -4.25 -10.82
CA LYS A 32 -22.73 -3.39 -10.63
C LYS A 32 -23.99 -4.22 -10.33
N GLN A 33 -24.11 -5.40 -10.94
CA GLN A 33 -25.19 -6.38 -10.73
C GLN A 33 -24.63 -7.81 -10.89
N ALA A 34 -25.36 -8.83 -10.45
CA ALA A 34 -24.91 -10.24 -10.48
C ALA A 34 -24.47 -10.74 -11.88
N ARG A 35 -25.10 -10.24 -12.94
CA ARG A 35 -24.76 -10.50 -14.36
C ARG A 35 -24.39 -9.24 -15.15
N GLY A 36 -24.09 -8.13 -14.46
CA GLY A 36 -23.78 -6.84 -15.09
C GLY A 36 -22.28 -6.64 -15.36
N PRO A 37 -21.91 -5.60 -16.12
CA PRO A 37 -20.52 -5.26 -16.36
C PRO A 37 -19.81 -4.91 -15.04
N SER A 38 -18.52 -5.20 -15.00
CA SER A 38 -17.66 -4.78 -13.90
C SER A 38 -17.04 -3.43 -14.19
N THR A 39 -16.93 -2.56 -13.19
CA THR A 39 -16.35 -1.23 -13.31
C THR A 39 -15.21 -1.06 -12.33
N TYR A 40 -14.14 -0.39 -12.76
CA TYR A 40 -13.08 0.04 -11.87
C TYR A 40 -13.54 1.23 -11.04
N CYS A 41 -13.46 1.10 -9.71
CA CYS A 41 -13.76 2.14 -8.76
C CYS A 41 -12.54 2.36 -7.86
N ALA A 42 -12.35 3.56 -7.33
CA ALA A 42 -11.31 3.82 -6.35
C ALA A 42 -11.85 3.63 -4.94
N LEU A 43 -11.20 2.77 -4.15
CA LEU A 43 -11.43 2.68 -2.72
C LEU A 43 -10.51 3.70 -2.04
N CYS A 44 -11.11 4.77 -1.52
CA CYS A 44 -10.40 5.98 -1.08
C CYS A 44 -10.56 6.27 0.42
N GLY A 45 -11.43 5.54 1.12
CA GLY A 45 -11.65 5.75 2.54
C GLY A 45 -12.25 4.53 3.22
N PHE A 46 -12.07 4.43 4.53
CA PHE A 46 -12.74 3.48 5.40
C PHE A 46 -12.95 4.10 6.78
N ASN A 47 -14.20 4.12 7.23
CA ASN A 47 -14.56 4.55 8.58
C ASN A 47 -15.82 3.81 9.04
N ASN A 48 -15.88 3.41 10.31
CA ASN A 48 -17.05 2.79 10.95
C ASN A 48 -17.70 1.68 10.11
N GLY A 49 -16.89 0.76 9.57
CA GLY A 49 -17.38 -0.38 8.76
C GLY A 49 -17.87 -0.02 7.36
N THR A 50 -17.68 1.23 6.92
CA THR A 50 -18.10 1.72 5.60
C THR A 50 -16.89 2.16 4.79
N PHE A 51 -16.75 1.60 3.60
CA PHE A 51 -15.77 2.04 2.61
C PHE A 51 -16.31 3.19 1.79
N GLN A 52 -15.43 4.12 1.45
CA GLN A 52 -15.70 5.19 0.49
C GLN A 52 -15.16 4.76 -0.85
N VAL A 53 -16.04 4.79 -1.84
CA VAL A 53 -15.78 4.30 -3.19
C VAL A 53 -16.12 5.40 -4.18
N ALA A 54 -15.13 5.85 -4.95
CA ALA A 54 -15.36 6.72 -6.09
C ALA A 54 -15.62 5.86 -7.33
N ASP A 55 -16.85 5.89 -7.84
CA ASP A 55 -17.23 5.32 -9.13
C ASP A 55 -17.21 6.42 -10.20
N PRO A 56 -16.61 6.17 -11.38
CA PRO A 56 -16.48 7.18 -12.41
C PRO A 56 -17.81 7.67 -12.99
N THR A 57 -18.90 6.91 -12.81
CA THR A 57 -20.25 7.26 -13.29
C THR A 57 -21.10 7.85 -12.17
N SER A 58 -21.03 7.29 -10.96
CA SER A 58 -21.92 7.64 -9.85
C SER A 58 -21.30 8.59 -8.83
N GLY A 59 -20.03 8.95 -8.97
CA GLY A 59 -19.31 9.77 -8.02
C GLY A 59 -18.93 9.00 -6.75
N LEU A 60 -18.75 9.73 -5.65
CA LEU A 60 -18.35 9.17 -4.36
C LEU A 60 -19.55 8.58 -3.61
N MET A 61 -19.42 7.33 -3.17
CA MET A 61 -20.46 6.61 -2.43
C MET A 61 -19.88 5.85 -1.23
N GLY A 62 -20.66 5.76 -0.16
CA GLY A 62 -20.39 4.87 0.97
C GLY A 62 -20.96 3.48 0.72
N ILE A 63 -20.14 2.43 0.90
CA ILE A 63 -20.57 1.03 0.80
C ILE A 63 -20.15 0.31 2.09
N ALA A 64 -21.10 -0.32 2.78
CA ALA A 64 -20.81 -1.14 3.94
C ALA A 64 -19.87 -2.31 3.57
N GLU A 65 -18.92 -2.66 4.44
CA GLU A 65 -17.91 -3.69 4.19
C GLU A 65 -18.51 -5.02 3.73
N ARG A 66 -19.60 -5.47 4.37
CA ARG A 66 -20.33 -6.69 4.01
C ARG A 66 -20.90 -6.67 2.58
N ASP A 67 -21.31 -5.51 2.10
CA ASP A 67 -21.93 -5.37 0.78
C ASP A 67 -20.86 -5.16 -0.29
N LEU A 68 -19.76 -4.49 0.08
CA LEU A 68 -18.57 -4.41 -0.75
C LEU A 68 -17.97 -5.79 -1.01
N ASP A 69 -17.83 -6.63 0.02
CA ASP A 69 -17.24 -7.96 -0.08
C ASP A 69 -17.99 -8.85 -1.09
N LYS A 70 -19.32 -8.77 -1.12
CA LYS A 70 -20.18 -9.49 -2.08
C LYS A 70 -20.03 -8.98 -3.52
N ARG A 71 -19.82 -7.67 -3.70
CA ARG A 71 -19.76 -7.02 -5.03
C ARG A 71 -18.37 -7.02 -5.63
N TRP A 72 -17.35 -7.11 -4.80
CA TRP A 72 -15.96 -7.01 -5.20
C TRP A 72 -15.45 -8.31 -5.80
N THR A 73 -14.71 -8.21 -6.91
CA THR A 73 -14.12 -9.36 -7.61
C THR A 73 -12.91 -9.99 -6.89
N GLY A 74 -12.54 -9.46 -5.72
CA GLY A 74 -11.37 -9.87 -4.95
C GLY A 74 -10.03 -9.36 -5.50
N ARG A 75 -10.04 -8.52 -6.55
CA ARG A 75 -8.83 -7.90 -7.14
C ARG A 75 -8.68 -6.44 -6.72
N ALA A 76 -7.53 -6.11 -6.14
CA ALA A 76 -7.10 -4.74 -5.88
C ALA A 76 -5.92 -4.37 -6.79
N ILE A 77 -5.87 -3.12 -7.21
CA ILE A 77 -4.78 -2.53 -7.98
C ILE A 77 -4.26 -1.34 -7.18
N TYR A 78 -3.00 -1.42 -6.76
CA TYR A 78 -2.33 -0.37 -6.02
C TYR A 78 -1.50 0.48 -6.97
N VAL A 79 -1.69 1.79 -6.91
CA VAL A 79 -0.87 2.79 -7.62
C VAL A 79 0.04 3.43 -6.58
N LEU A 80 1.31 3.05 -6.60
CA LEU A 80 2.27 3.42 -5.57
C LEU A 80 3.39 4.22 -6.20
N PRO A 81 3.88 5.31 -5.58
CA PRO A 81 5.09 5.96 -6.07
C PRO A 81 6.23 4.94 -6.10
N ASP A 82 7.00 4.93 -7.20
CA ASP A 82 8.22 4.15 -7.33
C ASP A 82 9.28 4.86 -6.49
N ILE A 83 9.19 4.69 -5.17
CA ILE A 83 10.20 5.20 -4.27
C ILE A 83 11.50 4.41 -4.50
N ALA A 84 12.30 4.98 -5.40
CA ALA A 84 13.68 4.71 -5.73
C ALA A 84 14.09 3.24 -5.61
N GLY A 85 13.59 2.41 -6.52
CA GLY A 85 14.26 1.16 -6.85
C GLY A 85 14.08 0.02 -5.86
N LEU A 86 13.09 0.06 -4.96
CA LEU A 86 12.74 -1.13 -4.18
C LEU A 86 12.18 -2.25 -5.04
N ARG A 87 12.43 -2.35 -6.35
CA ARG A 87 11.56 -3.05 -7.29
C ARG A 87 11.34 -4.53 -6.99
N TYR A 88 12.27 -5.13 -6.28
CA TYR A 88 12.30 -6.55 -5.97
C TYR A 88 12.15 -6.79 -4.46
N THR A 89 11.78 -8.01 -4.12
CA THR A 89 11.88 -8.49 -2.73
C THR A 89 13.34 -8.45 -2.30
N LEU A 90 13.62 -7.76 -1.19
CA LEU A 90 14.94 -7.78 -0.57
C LEU A 90 14.93 -8.75 0.61
N ARG A 91 15.99 -9.53 0.74
CA ARG A 91 16.18 -10.56 1.76
C ARG A 91 17.66 -10.73 2.02
N LEU A 92 17.99 -11.45 3.09
CA LEU A 92 19.37 -11.74 3.49
C LEU A 92 20.24 -12.16 2.29
N GLY A 93 21.41 -11.55 2.18
CA GLY A 93 22.40 -11.81 1.12
C GLY A 93 22.20 -11.00 -0.17
N LYS A 94 21.04 -10.33 -0.35
CA LYS A 94 20.83 -9.42 -1.49
C LYS A 94 21.79 -8.23 -1.40
N ARG A 95 22.26 -7.77 -2.57
CA ARG A 95 23.14 -6.61 -2.69
C ARG A 95 22.73 -5.68 -3.80
N GLY A 96 23.11 -4.41 -3.69
CA GLY A 96 22.98 -3.42 -4.75
C GLY A 96 22.48 -2.06 -4.27
N PRO A 97 22.38 -1.09 -5.20
CA PRO A 97 22.00 0.27 -4.87
C PRO A 97 20.55 0.37 -4.33
N GLU A 98 19.69 -0.61 -4.60
CA GLU A 98 18.37 -0.72 -3.98
C GLU A 98 18.42 -1.01 -2.48
N VAL A 99 19.43 -1.76 -2.03
CA VAL A 99 19.62 -2.07 -0.62
C VAL A 99 20.11 -0.85 0.13
N VAL A 100 21.05 -0.09 -0.45
CA VAL A 100 21.52 1.19 0.12
C VAL A 100 20.34 2.13 0.38
N ARG A 101 19.47 2.31 -0.63
CA ARG A 101 18.29 3.17 -0.50
C ARG A 101 17.27 2.63 0.49
N PHE A 102 17.12 1.31 0.58
CA PHE A 102 16.23 0.68 1.55
C PHE A 102 16.72 0.90 2.99
N ARG A 103 18.02 0.66 3.24
CA ARG A 103 18.65 0.90 4.53
C ARG A 103 18.54 2.36 4.97
N ALA A 104 18.77 3.30 4.06
CA ALA A 104 18.60 4.73 4.33
C ALA A 104 17.18 5.08 4.82
N ARG A 105 16.14 4.40 4.30
CA ARG A 105 14.77 4.60 4.79
C ARG A 105 14.55 4.02 6.19
N LEU A 106 15.10 2.83 6.47
CA LEU A 106 15.04 2.27 7.82
C LEU A 106 15.79 3.15 8.83
N PHE A 107 16.92 3.74 8.43
CA PHE A 107 17.65 4.73 9.22
C PHE A 107 16.80 5.98 9.49
N ASN A 108 16.15 6.55 8.46
CA ASN A 108 15.26 7.71 8.63
C ASN A 108 14.05 7.41 9.55
N LEU A 109 13.68 6.15 9.71
CA LEU A 109 12.65 5.69 10.66
C LEU A 109 13.22 5.36 12.05
N GLY A 110 14.53 5.52 12.28
CA GLY A 110 15.20 5.20 13.53
C GLY A 110 15.35 3.70 13.82
N LEU A 111 15.20 2.84 12.81
CA LEU A 111 15.18 1.38 12.98
C LEU A 111 16.52 0.70 12.67
N LEU A 112 17.44 1.42 12.04
CA LEU A 112 18.75 0.94 11.62
C LEU A 112 19.77 2.07 11.83
N GLY A 113 21.03 1.74 12.12
CA GLY A 113 22.10 2.74 12.18
C GLY A 113 22.42 3.34 10.80
N ASP A 114 23.08 4.52 10.79
CA ASP A 114 23.54 5.13 9.53
C ASP A 114 24.59 4.22 8.87
N SER A 115 24.33 3.82 7.63
CA SER A 115 25.19 2.92 6.88
C SER A 115 24.91 3.02 5.40
N LYS A 116 25.97 3.22 4.62
CA LYS A 116 25.95 3.16 3.15
C LYS A 116 26.17 1.75 2.59
N SER A 117 26.04 0.71 3.44
CA SER A 117 26.20 -0.69 3.03
C SER A 117 25.24 -1.04 1.90
N ASP A 118 25.77 -1.68 0.87
CA ASP A 118 24.97 -2.23 -0.23
C ASP A 118 24.40 -3.61 0.10
N ARG A 119 24.61 -4.13 1.32
CA ARG A 119 24.24 -5.49 1.72
C ARG A 119 23.00 -5.53 2.60
N TYR A 120 22.12 -6.47 2.27
CA TYR A 120 21.00 -6.85 3.13
C TYR A 120 21.52 -7.94 4.06
N ASP A 121 22.12 -7.51 5.16
CA ASP A 121 22.72 -8.34 6.20
C ASP A 121 21.71 -8.65 7.33
N ALA A 122 22.19 -9.33 8.38
CA ALA A 122 21.37 -9.71 9.53
C ALA A 122 20.82 -8.48 10.28
N GLU A 123 21.60 -7.41 10.39
CA GLU A 123 21.18 -6.15 11.02
C GLU A 123 20.02 -5.52 10.25
N CYS A 124 20.13 -5.42 8.92
CA CYS A 124 19.04 -4.96 8.06
C CYS A 124 17.80 -5.85 8.18
N ALA A 125 17.97 -7.17 8.18
CA ALA A 125 16.86 -8.11 8.35
C ALA A 125 16.14 -7.90 9.68
N GLU A 126 16.87 -7.66 10.77
CA GLU A 126 16.30 -7.41 12.09
C GLU A 126 15.57 -6.06 12.16
N ALA A 127 16.14 -5.00 11.57
CA ALA A 127 15.45 -3.72 11.41
C ALA A 127 14.13 -3.87 10.63
N VAL A 128 14.11 -4.73 9.60
CA VAL A 128 12.89 -5.04 8.86
C VAL A 128 11.87 -5.78 9.70
N LYS A 129 12.26 -6.74 10.53
CA LYS A 129 11.33 -7.41 11.44
C LYS A 129 10.67 -6.44 12.40
N ARG A 130 11.45 -5.51 12.98
CA ARG A 130 10.95 -4.44 13.84
C ARG A 130 9.95 -3.56 13.09
N PHE A 131 10.31 -3.12 11.88
CA PHE A 131 9.42 -2.34 11.02
C PHE A 131 8.10 -3.07 10.72
N GLN A 132 8.18 -4.35 10.37
CA GLN A 132 7.02 -5.19 10.07
C GLN A 132 6.11 -5.32 11.28
N LEU A 133 6.67 -5.56 12.46
CA LEU A 133 5.92 -5.63 13.71
C LEU A 133 5.17 -4.33 14.00
N LEU A 134 5.86 -3.18 13.91
CA LEU A 134 5.26 -1.85 14.07
C LEU A 134 4.16 -1.56 13.03
N SER A 135 4.26 -2.19 11.85
CA SER A 135 3.28 -2.08 10.77
C SER A 135 2.16 -3.14 10.82
N GLY A 136 2.09 -3.99 11.85
CA GLY A 136 1.11 -5.07 11.95
C GLY A 136 1.28 -6.17 10.88
N LEU A 137 2.48 -6.31 10.33
CA LEU A 137 2.86 -7.34 9.36
C LEU A 137 3.55 -8.51 10.07
N VAL A 138 3.61 -9.67 9.39
CA VAL A 138 4.40 -10.81 9.86
C VAL A 138 5.89 -10.40 9.84
N PRO A 139 6.62 -10.50 10.97
CA PRO A 139 8.02 -10.09 11.06
C PRO A 139 8.96 -11.17 10.51
N ASP A 140 8.88 -11.43 9.20
CA ASP A 140 9.71 -12.43 8.51
C ASP A 140 11.11 -11.91 8.13
N GLY A 141 11.38 -10.61 8.29
CA GLY A 141 12.65 -9.97 7.95
C GLY A 141 12.88 -9.84 6.45
N ILE A 142 11.85 -10.07 5.64
CA ILE A 142 11.87 -9.98 4.18
C ILE A 142 11.16 -8.70 3.75
N ALA A 143 11.84 -7.85 2.99
CA ALA A 143 11.27 -6.66 2.38
C ALA A 143 10.44 -7.01 1.14
N GLY A 144 9.38 -7.81 1.33
CA GLY A 144 8.40 -8.16 0.32
C GLY A 144 7.44 -7.02 0.01
N TRP A 145 6.45 -7.29 -0.84
CA TRP A 145 5.55 -6.25 -1.35
C TRP A 145 4.80 -5.48 -0.24
N ARG A 146 4.34 -6.17 0.81
CA ARG A 146 3.60 -5.56 1.94
C ARG A 146 4.49 -4.65 2.75
N THR A 147 5.67 -5.15 3.13
CA THR A 147 6.71 -4.39 3.83
C THR A 147 7.02 -3.09 3.08
N ARG A 148 7.15 -3.20 1.76
CA ARG A 148 7.45 -2.03 0.93
C ARG A 148 6.30 -1.04 0.87
N ILE A 149 5.05 -1.47 0.76
CA ILE A 149 3.89 -0.56 0.80
C ILE A 149 3.81 0.17 2.13
N ALA A 150 3.96 -0.56 3.24
CA ALA A 150 3.99 0.05 4.55
C ALA A 150 5.12 1.09 4.64
N LEU A 151 6.31 0.78 4.10
CA LEU A 151 7.43 1.71 4.08
C LEU A 151 7.13 2.95 3.22
N VAL A 152 6.44 2.80 2.08
CA VAL A 152 5.97 3.93 1.26
C VAL A 152 5.09 4.85 2.11
N ARG A 153 4.04 4.28 2.71
CA ARG A 153 3.07 5.02 3.54
C ARG A 153 3.78 5.80 4.64
N ASP A 154 4.75 5.20 5.31
CA ASP A 154 5.45 5.83 6.43
C ASP A 154 6.48 6.86 5.95
N THR A 155 7.09 6.67 4.78
CA THR A 155 8.00 7.67 4.16
C THR A 155 7.26 8.99 3.87
N PHE A 156 6.00 8.93 3.43
CA PHE A 156 5.20 10.13 3.15
C PHE A 156 4.42 10.65 4.38
N GLY A 157 4.47 9.93 5.51
CA GLY A 157 3.87 10.35 6.78
C GLY A 157 2.40 10.75 6.67
N ARG A 158 2.05 11.91 7.24
CA ARG A 158 0.68 12.47 7.18
C ARG A 158 0.21 12.86 5.78
N LYS A 159 1.14 13.09 4.84
CA LYS A 159 0.82 13.42 3.45
C LYS A 159 0.48 12.18 2.62
N ALA A 160 0.78 10.98 3.15
CA ALA A 160 0.40 9.74 2.48
C ALA A 160 -1.13 9.61 2.48
N PRO A 161 -1.75 9.34 1.33
CA PRO A 161 -3.17 9.07 1.30
C PRO A 161 -3.45 7.75 2.03
N ARG A 162 -4.35 7.76 3.02
CA ARG A 162 -4.73 6.61 3.84
C ARG A 162 -6.22 6.36 3.75
N LEU A 163 -6.62 5.10 3.87
CA LEU A 163 -8.04 4.76 3.91
C LEU A 163 -8.64 5.24 5.23
N SER A 164 -7.91 5.05 6.33
CA SER A 164 -8.35 5.45 7.66
C SER A 164 -8.36 6.97 7.88
N SER A 165 -7.69 7.76 7.01
CA SER A 165 -7.69 9.23 7.12
C SER A 165 -8.90 9.89 6.45
N TRP A 166 -9.83 9.09 5.92
CA TRP A 166 -11.03 9.65 5.30
C TRP A 166 -11.92 10.34 6.33
N ALA A 167 -12.21 11.62 6.07
CA ALA A 167 -13.19 12.41 6.82
C ALA A 167 -14.36 12.82 5.91
N PRO A 168 -15.62 12.73 6.36
CA PRO A 168 -16.76 13.29 5.65
C PRO A 168 -16.54 14.79 5.41
N GLY A 169 -16.65 15.25 4.16
CA GLY A 169 -16.46 16.66 3.79
C GLY A 169 -15.07 17.01 3.23
N ASN A 170 -14.13 16.06 3.18
CA ASN A 170 -12.87 16.25 2.46
C ASN A 170 -13.16 16.22 0.95
N LYS A 171 -13.49 17.39 0.38
CA LYS A 171 -13.50 17.59 -1.08
C LYS A 171 -12.06 17.29 -1.51
N GLY A 172 -11.87 16.16 -2.19
CA GLY A 172 -10.55 15.66 -2.55
C GLY A 172 -9.67 16.80 -3.05
N VAL A 173 -8.46 16.89 -2.48
CA VAL A 173 -7.48 17.95 -2.71
C VAL A 173 -7.45 18.31 -4.20
N GLY A 174 -8.08 19.43 -4.50
CA GLY A 174 -8.01 20.14 -5.76
C GLY A 174 -7.63 21.55 -5.38
N ASP A 175 -6.33 21.80 -5.40
CA ASP A 175 -5.67 23.08 -5.63
C ASP A 175 -4.40 22.76 -6.43
#